data_AF-A0A953YQP1-F1
#
_entry.id   AF-A0A953YQP1-F1
#
_cell.length_a   1.000
_cell.length_b   1.000
_cell.length_c   1.000
_cell.angle_alpha   90.00
_cell.angle_beta   90.00
_cell.angle_gamma   90.00
#
_symmetry.space_group_name_H-M   'P 1'
#
loop_
_entity.id
_entity.type
_entity.pdbx_description
1 polymer ?
#
loop_
_entity_poly.entity_id
_entity_poly.type
_entity_poly.pdbx_seq_one_letter_code
_entity_poly.pdbx_strand_id
1 'polypeptide(L)'
;MPLNIKDEEVHRKAKALAAATGRTITAAVADAIDEKLARLEQTSPPTQERTVEAILAIGREVAAYMPKGAKSSDHAELYDEHGLPK
;
A
#
# COMPACT_ATOMS: atom_id res chain seq x y z
N MET A 1 -13.73 -13.01 -17.90
CA MET A 1 -14.61 -12.26 -18.82
C MET A 1 -13.79 -11.83 -20.03
N PRO A 2 -14.31 -11.88 -21.27
CA PRO A 2 -13.54 -11.47 -22.45
C PRO A 2 -13.42 -9.94 -22.53
N LEU A 3 -12.20 -9.44 -22.66
CA LEU A 3 -11.93 -8.03 -22.98
C LEU A 3 -12.05 -7.85 -24.50
N ASN A 4 -13.12 -7.18 -24.97
CA ASN A 4 -13.33 -6.96 -26.40
C ASN A 4 -12.81 -5.59 -26.84
N ILE A 5 -11.72 -5.58 -27.60
CA ILE A 5 -11.10 -4.37 -28.13
C ILE A 5 -11.42 -4.28 -29.62
N LYS A 6 -12.24 -3.30 -30.01
CA LYS A 6 -12.66 -3.08 -31.41
C LYS A 6 -11.73 -2.14 -32.20
N ASP A 7 -10.69 -1.64 -31.54
CA ASP A 7 -9.70 -0.77 -32.13
C ASP A 7 -8.61 -1.58 -32.85
N GLU A 8 -8.46 -1.35 -34.14
CA GLU A 8 -7.51 -2.08 -35.00
C GLU A 8 -6.04 -1.77 -34.65
N GLU A 9 -5.77 -0.53 -34.23
CA GLU A 9 -4.43 -0.11 -33.83
C GLU A 9 -4.00 -0.81 -32.54
N VAL A 10 -4.90 -0.91 -31.55
CA VAL A 10 -4.65 -1.61 -30.30
C VAL A 10 -4.46 -3.10 -30.55
N HIS A 11 -5.26 -3.71 -31.43
CA HIS A 11 -5.09 -5.11 -31.80
C HIS A 11 -3.73 -5.37 -32.50
N ARG A 12 -3.27 -4.45 -33.37
CA ARG A 12 -1.94 -4.51 -33.98
C ARG A 12 -0.83 -4.39 -32.94
N LYS A 13 -0.96 -3.46 -31.99
CA LYS A 13 0.00 -3.29 -30.88
C LYS A 13 0.08 -4.55 -30.01
N ALA A 14 -1.06 -5.15 -29.66
CA ALA A 14 -1.13 -6.37 -28.87
C ALA A 14 -0.47 -7.56 -29.58
N LYS A 15 -0.66 -7.70 -30.91
CA LYS A 15 0.04 -8.69 -31.73
C LYS A 15 1.55 -8.47 -31.75
N ALA A 16 2.00 -7.23 -31.93
CA ALA A 16 3.43 -6.90 -31.94
C ALA A 16 4.08 -7.21 -30.57
N LEU A 17 3.40 -6.87 -29.47
CA LEU A 17 3.86 -7.17 -28.11
C LEU A 17 3.97 -8.69 -27.87
N ALA A 18 2.97 -9.45 -28.30
CA ALA A 18 2.98 -10.91 -28.22
C ALA A 18 4.15 -11.53 -29.00
N ALA A 19 4.39 -11.05 -30.23
CA ALA A 19 5.51 -11.50 -31.06
C ALA A 19 6.86 -11.16 -30.44
N ALA A 20 7.02 -9.96 -29.89
CA ALA A 20 8.26 -9.53 -29.24
C ALA A 20 8.56 -10.28 -27.94
N THR A 21 7.53 -10.70 -27.21
CA THR A 21 7.65 -11.41 -25.93
C THR A 21 7.61 -12.92 -26.05
N GLY A 22 7.27 -13.46 -27.23
CA GLY A 22 7.08 -14.89 -27.44
C GLY A 22 5.88 -15.48 -26.68
N ARG A 23 4.91 -14.63 -26.28
CA ARG A 23 3.73 -15.03 -25.51
C ARG A 23 2.46 -14.97 -26.37
N THR A 24 1.36 -15.51 -25.84
CA THR A 24 0.04 -15.30 -26.44
C THR A 24 -0.37 -13.83 -26.30
N ILE A 25 -1.24 -13.33 -27.18
CA ILE A 25 -1.74 -11.95 -27.11
C ILE A 25 -2.35 -11.66 -25.73
N THR A 26 -3.15 -12.58 -25.21
CA THR A 26 -3.78 -12.43 -23.89
C THR A 26 -2.75 -12.34 -22.77
N ALA A 27 -1.74 -13.22 -22.77
CA ALA A 27 -0.70 -13.20 -21.73
C ALA A 27 0.13 -11.92 -21.81
N ALA A 28 0.58 -11.54 -23.01
CA ALA A 28 1.37 -10.33 -23.22
C ALA A 28 0.64 -9.05 -22.80
N VAL A 29 -0.67 -8.96 -23.08
CA VAL A 29 -1.50 -7.83 -22.66
C VAL A 29 -1.73 -7.85 -21.15
N ALA A 30 -1.97 -9.02 -20.54
CA ALA A 30 -2.11 -9.15 -19.10
C ALA A 30 -0.84 -8.68 -18.37
N ASP A 31 0.33 -9.18 -18.80
CA ASP A 31 1.62 -8.80 -18.23
C ASP A 31 1.86 -7.28 -18.32
N ALA A 32 1.54 -6.66 -19.46
CA ALA A 32 1.70 -5.22 -19.65
C ALA A 32 0.75 -4.38 -18.79
N ILE A 33 -0.48 -4.86 -18.57
CA ILE A 33 -1.44 -4.23 -17.66
C ILE A 33 -0.91 -4.33 -16.22
N ASP A 34 -0.49 -5.51 -15.79
CA ASP A 34 0.03 -5.74 -14.44
C ASP A 34 1.28 -4.90 -14.16
N GLU A 35 2.21 -4.83 -15.11
CA GLU A 35 3.39 -3.99 -14.99
C GLU A 35 3.03 -2.51 -14.86
N LYS A 36 2.06 -2.04 -15.67
CA LYS A 36 1.61 -0.64 -15.62
C LYS A 36 0.91 -0.34 -14.30
N LEU A 37 0.07 -1.24 -13.80
CA LEU A 37 -0.61 -1.09 -12.51
C LEU A 37 0.40 -1.07 -11.37
N ALA A 38 1.33 -2.02 -11.31
CA ALA A 38 2.37 -2.06 -10.28
C ALA A 38 3.22 -0.77 -10.27
N ARG A 39 3.59 -0.27 -11.46
CA ARG A 39 4.32 1.00 -11.57
C ARG A 39 3.50 2.18 -11.07
N LEU A 40 2.20 2.23 -11.40
CA LEU A 40 1.31 3.28 -10.90
C LEU A 40 1.17 3.21 -9.39
N GLU A 41 0.97 2.02 -8.81
CA GLU A 41 0.91 1.83 -7.36
C GLU A 41 2.17 2.30 -6.63
N GLN A 42 3.35 2.16 -7.24
CA GLN A 42 4.62 2.64 -6.68
C GLN A 42 4.77 4.17 -6.80
N THR A 43 4.25 4.78 -7.86
CA THR A 43 4.37 6.24 -8.11
C THR A 43 3.24 7.07 -7.53
N SER A 44 2.09 6.46 -7.25
CA SER A 44 0.97 7.15 -6.62
C SER A 44 1.31 7.44 -5.16
N PRO A 45 1.12 8.68 -4.67
CA PRO A 45 1.19 8.94 -3.25
C PRO A 45 0.22 7.98 -2.53
N PRO A 46 0.61 7.42 -1.38
CA PRO A 46 -0.26 6.50 -0.65
C PRO A 46 -1.60 7.18 -0.42
N THR A 47 -2.69 6.44 -0.67
CA THR A 47 -4.03 6.94 -0.37
C THR A 47 -4.09 7.31 1.11
N GLN A 48 -4.98 8.25 1.47
CA GLN A 48 -5.18 8.61 2.87
C GLN A 48 -5.47 7.35 3.73
N GLU A 49 -6.28 6.42 3.22
CA GLU A 49 -6.58 5.14 3.87
C GLU A 49 -5.32 4.28 4.07
N ARG A 50 -4.51 4.07 3.03
CA ARG A 50 -3.23 3.34 3.14
C ARG A 50 -2.27 3.99 4.13
N THR A 51 -2.26 5.32 4.19
CA THR A 51 -1.41 6.09 5.11
C THR A 51 -1.87 5.90 6.56
N VAL A 52 -3.18 6.02 6.81
CA VAL A 52 -3.77 5.80 8.14
C VAL A 52 -3.52 4.36 8.60
N GLU A 53 -3.72 3.38 7.72
CA GLU A 53 -3.47 1.97 8.04
C GLU A 53 -2.00 1.71 8.39
N ALA A 54 -1.06 2.30 7.64
CA ALA A 54 0.37 2.21 7.93
C ALA A 54 0.73 2.82 9.29
N ILE A 55 0.19 4.00 9.61
CA ILE A 55 0.40 4.65 10.91
C ILE A 55 -0.15 3.78 12.05
N LEU A 56 -1.36 3.23 11.89
CA LEU A 56 -1.97 2.36 12.89
C LEU A 56 -1.20 1.04 13.05
N ALA A 57 -0.63 0.49 11.97
CA ALA A 57 0.20 -0.70 12.04
C ALA A 57 1.45 -0.47 12.89
N ILE A 58 2.15 0.65 12.68
CA ILE A 58 3.30 1.06 13.51
C ILE A 58 2.86 1.24 14.97
N GLY A 59 1.73 1.90 15.22
CA GLY A 59 1.19 2.09 16.56
C GLY A 59 0.91 0.76 17.28
N ARG A 60 0.35 -0.23 16.58
CA ARG A 60 0.11 -1.58 17.11
C ARG A 60 1.41 -2.31 17.43
N GLU A 61 2.40 -2.21 16.54
CA GLU A 61 3.72 -2.81 16.74
C GLU A 61 4.41 -2.24 17.98
N VAL A 62 4.49 -0.91 18.09
CA VAL A 62 5.07 -0.24 19.27
C VAL A 62 4.31 -0.63 20.55
N ALA A 63 2.98 -0.64 20.51
CA ALA A 63 2.15 -1.01 21.66
C ALA A 63 2.35 -2.46 22.13
N ALA A 64 2.84 -3.36 21.27
CA ALA A 64 3.15 -4.73 21.62
C ALA A 64 4.45 -4.85 22.44
N TYR A 65 5.40 -3.93 22.25
CA TYR A 65 6.67 -3.89 22.98
C TYR A 65 6.62 -3.04 24.26
N MET A 66 5.53 -2.29 24.47
CA MET A 66 5.37 -1.43 25.65
C MET A 66 5.19 -2.26 26.93
N PRO A 67 5.93 -1.96 28.02
CA PRO A 67 5.74 -2.61 29.31
C PRO A 67 4.30 -2.48 29.83
N LYS A 68 3.83 -3.47 30.60
CA LYS A 68 2.56 -3.37 31.31
C LYS A 68 2.60 -2.15 32.24
N GLY A 69 1.60 -1.25 32.11
CA GLY A 69 1.52 0.00 32.88
C GLY A 69 2.05 1.24 32.14
N ALA A 70 2.91 1.09 31.13
CA ALA A 70 3.45 2.21 30.35
C ALA A 70 2.43 2.87 29.39
N LYS A 71 1.20 2.37 29.35
CA LYS A 71 0.10 2.92 28.54
C LYS A 71 -0.67 4.03 29.26
N SER A 72 -0.35 4.29 30.53
CA SER A 72 -0.95 5.37 31.31
C SER A 72 -0.06 6.61 31.24
N SER A 73 -0.65 7.75 30.91
CA SER A 73 -0.04 9.08 31.12
C SER A 73 -0.36 9.63 32.51
N ASP A 74 -0.97 8.81 33.39
CA ASP A 74 -1.21 9.17 34.77
C ASP A 74 0.12 9.12 35.52
N HIS A 75 0.59 10.30 35.89
CA HIS A 75 1.84 10.51 36.62
C HIS A 75 1.57 11.17 37.96
N ALA A 76 0.34 11.11 38.47
CA ALA A 76 -0.05 11.75 39.73
C ALA A 76 0.81 11.30 40.92
N GLU A 77 1.38 10.09 40.87
CA GLU A 77 2.31 9.56 41.87
C GLU A 77 3.64 10.32 41.94
N LEU A 78 4.08 10.96 40.85
CA LEU A 78 5.32 11.73 40.76
C LEU A 78 5.20 13.15 41.33
N TYR A 79 3.98 13.59 41.66
CA TYR A 79 3.72 14.93 42.15
C TYR A 79 3.05 14.90 43.53
N ASP A 80 3.26 15.95 44.33
CA ASP A 80 2.55 16.18 45.59
C ASP A 80 1.16 16.79 45.36
N GLU A 81 0.42 17.02 46.45
CA GLU A 81 -0.92 17.61 46.41
C GLU A 81 -0.95 19.05 45.86
N HIS A 82 0.21 19.69 45.73
CA HIS A 82 0.40 21.00 45.13
C HIS A 82 0.92 20.94 43.69
N GLY A 83 1.15 19.73 43.15
CA GLY A 83 1.67 19.53 41.80
C GLY A 83 3.18 19.72 41.67
N LEU A 84 3.94 19.73 42.78
CA LEU A 84 5.40 19.76 42.76
C LEU A 84 5.98 18.36 42.66
N PRO A 85 7.12 18.15 41.98
CA PRO A 85 7.78 16.86 41.93
C PRO A 85 8.10 16.35 43.35
N LYS A 86 7.74 15.09 43.61
CA LYS A 86 8.17 14.37 44.82
C LYS A 86 9.62 13.93 44.76
#